data_AF-A0A8T0FPK9-F1
#
_entry.id   AF-A0A8T0FPK9-F1
#
_cell.length_a   1.000
_cell.length_b   1.000
_cell.length_c   1.000
_cell.angle_alpha   90.00
_cell.angle_beta   90.00
_cell.angle_gamma   90.00
#
_symmetry.space_group_name_H-M   'P 1'
#
loop_
_entity.id
_entity.type
_entity.pdbx_description
1 polymer ?
#
loop_
_entity_poly.entity_id
_entity_poly.type
_entity_poly.pdbx_seq_one_letter_code
_entity_poly.pdbx_strand_id
1 'polypeptide(L)'
;MLLKNTQGVIISPDLPFKFGPKMFRLIVDSVLYHDFSISNLTYMLKFSLIEHFYGKTYASLCCHKSEIEKKVNQLKPKYLHALKELPSLKTYLENNPRFLSTIDDPKIFKELIVGFMKKLYENQRINLLLLKILHCLVKDLPRHPLGKQIRELYSVSLEKEISLDEGYTQSMNLIRLHSKENLMAKLETCLNIICDSYEENGINLKSVNSIKHIVEDCIERLSKISSDDFEKNLPEPLIFQNEKITSRFQLQEKIQMNLKLKRSNFEVVLSGIVQNLNMIFKNISPPSHSPLYEIFYFDDVSAAKKHLMAVPRVTSCCTLSNPHYYLQCKCCEITSPDEVRPTMPEISILYKLHLQSGKLINLYDWLEPCIGHLTPAYGLCLDEYEYE
;
A
#
# COMPACT_ATOMS: atom_id res chain seq x y z
N MET A 1 6.39 -10.64 18.75
CA MET A 1 7.70 -10.03 19.11
C MET A 1 8.55 -9.77 17.87
N LEU A 2 8.75 -10.77 17.00
CA LEU A 2 9.54 -10.65 15.76
C LEU A 2 9.06 -9.54 14.81
N LEU A 3 7.75 -9.47 14.58
CA LEU A 3 7.14 -8.43 13.74
C LEU A 3 7.19 -7.02 14.35
N LYS A 4 7.29 -6.88 15.69
CA LYS A 4 7.41 -5.55 16.33
C LYS A 4 8.79 -4.95 16.08
N ASN A 5 9.84 -5.77 16.11
CA ASN A 5 11.21 -5.31 15.87
C ASN A 5 11.42 -4.96 14.39
N THR A 6 10.84 -5.72 13.47
CA THR A 6 10.95 -5.42 12.02
C THR A 6 10.07 -4.24 11.61
N GLN A 7 8.95 -4.00 12.29
CA GLN A 7 8.11 -2.80 12.11
C GLN A 7 8.90 -1.53 12.39
N GLY A 8 9.64 -1.47 13.50
CA GLY A 8 10.49 -0.32 13.83
C GLY A 8 11.52 -0.02 12.74
N VAL A 9 12.16 -1.07 12.20
CA VAL A 9 13.18 -0.91 11.16
C VAL A 9 12.57 -0.48 9.82
N ILE A 10 11.54 -1.17 9.32
CA ILE A 10 10.96 -0.89 7.99
C ILE A 10 10.26 0.49 7.96
N ILE A 11 9.60 0.86 9.05
CA ILE A 11 8.80 2.09 9.15
C ILE A 11 9.63 3.27 9.67
N SER A 12 10.89 3.06 10.10
CA SER A 12 11.76 4.13 10.64
C SER A 12 11.93 5.32 9.68
N PRO A 13 11.79 6.57 10.13
CA PRO A 13 11.97 7.74 9.26
C PRO A 13 13.42 7.97 8.82
N ASP A 14 14.38 7.28 9.43
CA ASP A 14 15.81 7.49 9.20
C ASP A 14 16.30 6.78 7.95
N LEU A 15 15.65 5.68 7.56
CA LEU A 15 15.99 4.96 6.34
C LEU A 15 15.44 5.69 5.11
N PRO A 16 16.30 6.10 4.15
CA PRO A 16 15.86 6.77 2.94
C PRO A 16 15.09 5.82 2.01
N PHE A 17 15.43 4.53 2.03
CA PHE A 17 14.79 3.51 1.22
C PHE A 17 13.48 3.02 1.85
N LYS A 18 12.43 2.91 1.02
CA LYS A 18 11.10 2.47 1.40
C LYS A 18 10.50 1.48 0.42
N PHE A 19 9.58 0.67 0.91
CA PHE A 19 8.80 -0.27 0.10
C PHE A 19 7.55 0.44 -0.40
N GLY A 20 7.25 0.24 -1.68
CA GLY A 20 5.97 0.60 -2.28
C GLY A 20 4.82 -0.24 -1.72
N PRO A 21 3.57 0.16 -1.99
CA PRO A 21 2.39 -0.49 -1.44
C PRO A 21 2.32 -1.99 -1.78
N LYS A 22 2.55 -2.34 -3.05
CA LYS A 22 2.37 -3.71 -3.52
C LYS A 22 3.51 -4.60 -3.01
N MET A 23 4.73 -4.06 -2.96
CA MET A 23 5.87 -4.80 -2.43
C MET A 23 5.76 -4.99 -0.92
N PHE A 24 5.33 -3.98 -0.17
CA PHE A 24 5.08 -4.12 1.27
C PHE A 24 4.02 -5.17 1.56
N ARG A 25 2.91 -5.18 0.80
CA ARG A 25 1.89 -6.20 0.90
C ARG A 25 2.43 -7.60 0.59
N LEU A 26 3.25 -7.76 -0.46
CA LEU A 26 3.88 -9.05 -0.76
C LEU A 26 4.75 -9.54 0.40
N ILE A 27 5.55 -8.67 1.02
CA ILE A 27 6.38 -9.05 2.17
C ILE A 27 5.48 -9.49 3.32
N VAL A 28 4.43 -8.73 3.63
CA VAL A 28 3.49 -9.09 4.69
C VAL A 28 2.80 -10.42 4.39
N ASP A 29 2.29 -10.62 3.18
CA ASP A 29 1.62 -11.84 2.75
C ASP A 29 2.58 -13.05 2.79
N SER A 30 3.82 -12.87 2.33
CA SER A 30 4.84 -13.92 2.39
C SER A 30 5.15 -14.37 3.83
N VAL A 31 5.23 -13.42 4.77
CA VAL A 31 5.51 -13.72 6.17
C VAL A 31 4.30 -14.33 6.89
N LEU A 32 3.09 -13.89 6.56
CA LEU A 32 1.88 -14.35 7.23
C LEU A 32 1.36 -15.69 6.70
N TYR A 33 1.47 -15.93 5.38
CA TYR A 33 0.86 -17.10 4.73
C TYR A 33 1.86 -18.20 4.35
N HIS A 34 3.13 -17.86 4.11
CA HIS A 34 4.13 -18.86 3.70
C HIS A 34 5.02 -19.23 4.89
N ASP A 35 5.90 -18.32 5.32
CA ASP A 35 6.90 -18.62 6.35
C ASP A 35 7.11 -17.46 7.32
N PHE A 36 7.01 -17.71 8.63
CA PHE A 36 7.32 -16.75 9.70
C PHE A 36 8.84 -16.54 9.91
N SER A 37 9.67 -16.86 8.91
CA SER A 37 11.13 -16.82 9.01
C SER A 37 11.70 -15.41 8.81
N ILE A 38 12.51 -14.95 9.77
CA ILE A 38 13.23 -13.67 9.71
C ILE A 38 14.35 -13.71 8.68
N SER A 39 14.96 -14.88 8.44
CA SER A 39 16.03 -15.00 7.45
C SER A 39 15.48 -14.79 6.04
N ASN A 40 14.29 -15.35 5.74
CA ASN A 40 13.61 -15.11 4.48
C ASN A 40 13.21 -13.64 4.34
N LEU A 41 12.64 -13.03 5.39
CA LEU A 41 12.36 -11.59 5.38
C LEU A 41 13.62 -10.76 5.11
N THR A 42 14.74 -11.06 5.77
CA THR A 42 16.00 -10.36 5.55
C THR A 42 16.51 -10.54 4.12
N TYR A 43 16.37 -11.73 3.56
CA TYR A 43 16.70 -12.00 2.16
C TYR A 43 15.81 -11.19 1.20
N MET A 44 14.50 -11.14 1.45
CA MET A 44 13.57 -10.31 0.66
C MET A 44 13.92 -8.82 0.74
N LEU A 45 14.23 -8.30 1.93
CA LEU A 45 14.66 -6.91 2.12
C LEU A 45 15.96 -6.63 1.35
N LYS A 46 16.96 -7.53 1.44
CA LYS A 46 18.23 -7.42 0.71
C LYS A 46 18.03 -7.46 -0.80
N PHE A 47 17.20 -8.38 -1.28
CA PHE A 47 16.88 -8.50 -2.70
C PHE A 47 16.24 -7.22 -3.23
N SER A 48 15.23 -6.68 -2.54
CA SER A 48 14.58 -5.43 -2.96
C SER A 48 15.53 -4.24 -2.94
N LEU A 49 16.45 -4.17 -1.98
CA LEU A 49 17.50 -3.14 -1.97
C LEU A 49 18.40 -3.26 -3.21
N ILE A 50 18.91 -4.47 -3.49
CA ILE A 50 19.77 -4.72 -4.65
C ILE A 50 19.04 -4.36 -5.94
N GLU A 51 17.81 -4.83 -6.13
CA GLU A 51 17.03 -4.58 -7.34
C GLU A 51 16.78 -3.08 -7.56
N HIS A 52 16.44 -2.35 -6.47
CA HIS A 52 16.24 -0.90 -6.55
C HIS A 52 17.51 -0.14 -6.91
N PHE A 53 18.65 -0.48 -6.30
CA PHE A 53 19.91 0.21 -6.57
C PHE A 53 20.59 -0.22 -7.87
N TYR A 54 20.37 -1.46 -8.32
CA TYR A 54 20.96 -2.01 -9.54
C TYR A 54 20.18 -1.59 -10.78
N GLY A 55 18.85 -1.66 -10.74
CA GLY A 55 18.00 -1.39 -11.90
C GLY A 55 17.84 0.11 -12.23
N LYS A 56 18.05 1.01 -11.26
CA LYS A 56 17.73 2.43 -11.40
C LYS A 56 18.96 3.31 -11.28
N THR A 57 19.28 4.01 -12.37
CA THR A 57 20.40 4.95 -12.46
C THR A 57 20.27 6.14 -11.48
N TYR A 58 19.04 6.53 -11.15
CA TYR A 58 18.73 7.59 -10.18
C TYR A 58 18.68 7.10 -8.72
N ALA A 59 18.83 5.80 -8.44
CA ALA A 59 18.84 5.28 -7.07
C ALA A 59 20.03 5.81 -6.25
N SER A 60 21.08 6.31 -6.91
CA SER A 60 22.18 7.03 -6.26
C SER A 60 21.73 8.25 -5.43
N LEU A 61 20.54 8.79 -5.71
CA LEU A 61 19.92 9.91 -4.99
C LEU A 61 19.16 9.50 -3.72
N CYS A 62 18.98 8.19 -3.49
CA CYS A 62 18.36 7.66 -2.27
C CYS A 62 19.34 7.77 -1.09
N CYS A 63 19.48 8.96 -0.51
CA CYS A 63 20.45 9.26 0.56
C CYS A 63 19.86 10.22 1.58
N HIS A 64 20.44 10.26 2.78
CA HIS A 64 19.98 11.14 3.87
C HIS A 64 19.94 12.62 3.44
N LYS A 65 19.05 13.40 4.08
CA LYS A 65 18.76 14.82 3.77
C LYS A 65 20.01 15.68 3.53
N SER A 66 21.08 15.44 4.27
CA SER A 66 22.34 16.20 4.21
C SER A 66 23.21 15.90 2.99
N GLU A 67 23.06 14.74 2.36
CA GLU A 67 23.90 14.29 1.24
C GLU A 67 23.27 14.55 -0.14
N ILE A 68 21.97 14.81 -0.17
CA ILE A 68 21.19 15.01 -1.40
C ILE A 68 21.77 16.14 -2.24
N GLU A 69 22.08 17.28 -1.61
CA GLU A 69 22.61 18.46 -2.32
C GLU A 69 23.95 18.14 -3.01
N LYS A 70 24.84 17.43 -2.32
CA LYS A 70 26.14 17.04 -2.88
C LYS A 70 25.97 16.08 -4.05
N LYS A 71 25.09 15.08 -3.92
CA LYS A 71 24.86 14.08 -4.97
C LYS A 71 24.12 14.65 -6.18
N VAL A 72 23.15 15.54 -5.96
CA VAL A 72 22.46 16.25 -7.04
C VAL A 72 23.42 17.12 -7.84
N ASN A 73 24.37 17.78 -7.17
CA ASN A 73 25.40 18.57 -7.85
C ASN A 73 26.30 17.69 -8.75
N GLN A 74 26.64 16.48 -8.30
CA GLN A 74 27.47 15.51 -9.04
C GLN A 74 26.74 14.74 -10.16
N LEU A 75 25.43 14.96 -10.36
CA LEU A 75 24.67 14.25 -11.40
C LEU A 75 25.18 14.56 -12.81
N LYS A 76 25.52 13.50 -13.54
CA LYS A 76 25.79 13.50 -14.99
C LYS A 76 24.49 13.75 -15.79
N PRO A 77 24.57 14.30 -17.02
CA PRO A 77 23.39 14.63 -17.83
C PRO A 77 22.51 13.42 -18.18
N LYS A 78 23.09 12.22 -18.35
CA LYS A 78 22.32 10.99 -18.60
C LYS A 78 21.32 10.68 -17.47
N TYR A 79 21.68 10.97 -16.22
CA TYR A 79 20.79 10.77 -15.08
C TYR A 79 19.67 11.81 -15.05
N LEU A 80 19.92 13.03 -15.53
CA LEU A 80 18.88 14.06 -15.61
C LEU A 80 17.80 13.66 -16.64
N HIS A 81 18.18 13.07 -17.77
CA HIS A 81 17.19 12.52 -18.72
C HIS A 81 16.37 11.39 -18.10
N ALA A 82 17.00 10.44 -17.42
CA ALA A 82 16.29 9.36 -16.73
C ALA A 82 15.31 9.88 -15.66
N LEU A 83 15.66 10.97 -14.96
CA LEU A 83 14.76 11.64 -14.02
C LEU A 83 13.59 12.36 -14.72
N LYS A 84 13.83 12.96 -15.89
CA LYS A 84 12.77 13.58 -16.71
C LYS A 84 11.75 12.54 -17.22
N GLU A 85 12.19 11.31 -17.43
CA GLU A 85 11.33 10.23 -17.93
C GLU A 85 10.38 9.65 -16.87
N LEU A 86 10.60 9.95 -15.58
CA LEU A 86 9.80 9.42 -14.47
C LEU A 86 8.32 9.82 -14.58
N PRO A 87 7.38 8.87 -14.31
CA PRO A 87 5.95 9.11 -14.47
C PRO A 87 5.42 10.13 -13.46
N SER A 88 5.88 10.11 -12.20
CA SER A 88 5.48 11.11 -11.20
C SER A 88 5.88 12.55 -11.57
N LEU A 89 7.03 12.71 -12.22
CA LEU A 89 7.48 14.02 -12.65
C LEU A 89 6.65 14.48 -13.85
N LYS A 90 6.37 13.60 -14.81
CA LYS A 90 5.50 13.91 -15.96
C LYS A 90 4.11 14.37 -15.51
N THR A 91 3.46 13.64 -14.61
CA THR A 91 2.14 14.03 -14.09
C THR A 91 2.21 15.34 -13.30
N TYR A 92 3.28 15.59 -12.55
CA TYR A 92 3.47 16.85 -11.85
C TYR A 92 3.66 18.04 -12.82
N LEU A 93 4.35 17.83 -13.95
CA LEU A 93 4.57 18.84 -14.98
C LEU A 93 3.33 19.13 -15.81
N GLU A 94 2.53 18.11 -16.12
CA GLU A 94 1.22 18.26 -16.75
C GLU A 94 0.30 19.15 -15.89
N ASN A 95 0.35 18.98 -14.56
CA ASN A 95 -0.42 19.79 -13.62
C ASN A 95 0.16 21.21 -13.42
N ASN A 96 1.42 21.45 -13.76
CA ASN A 96 2.09 22.74 -13.55
C ASN A 96 2.94 23.13 -14.78
N PRO A 97 2.32 23.67 -15.84
CA PRO A 97 3.02 23.99 -17.10
C PRO A 97 4.07 25.10 -16.96
N ARG A 98 4.07 25.84 -15.85
CA ARG A 98 5.07 26.90 -15.55
C ARG A 98 6.49 26.37 -15.40
N PHE A 99 6.65 25.09 -15.06
CA PHE A 99 7.97 24.49 -14.85
C PHE A 99 8.56 23.88 -16.13
N LEU A 100 7.83 23.84 -17.24
CA LEU A 100 8.36 23.31 -18.52
C LEU A 100 9.59 24.10 -19.00
N SER A 101 9.53 25.44 -18.96
CA SER A 101 10.66 26.30 -19.32
C SER A 101 11.84 26.18 -18.36
N THR A 102 11.57 25.75 -17.12
CA THR A 102 12.57 25.60 -16.05
C THR A 102 13.35 24.28 -16.15
N ILE A 103 12.85 23.31 -16.92
CA ILE A 103 13.46 22.00 -17.11
C ILE A 103 14.58 22.02 -18.15
N ASP A 104 14.55 22.98 -19.06
CA ASP A 104 15.59 23.14 -20.09
C ASP A 104 16.92 23.58 -19.46
N ASP A 105 16.86 24.33 -18.36
CA ASP A 105 18.04 24.71 -17.58
C ASP A 105 18.43 23.64 -16.54
N PRO A 106 19.60 22.98 -16.69
CA PRO A 106 20.01 21.89 -15.80
C PRO A 106 20.30 22.34 -14.37
N LYS A 107 20.59 23.63 -14.14
CA LYS A 107 20.86 24.19 -12.81
C LYS A 107 19.58 24.37 -12.00
N ILE A 108 18.57 24.98 -12.60
CA ILE A 108 17.28 25.23 -11.92
C ILE A 108 16.55 23.90 -11.70
N PHE A 109 16.67 22.97 -12.65
CA PHE A 109 16.14 21.62 -12.46
C PHE A 109 16.78 20.88 -11.27
N LYS A 110 18.10 21.03 -11.05
CA LYS A 110 18.78 20.46 -9.87
C LYS A 110 18.27 21.07 -8.55
N GLU A 111 18.06 22.38 -8.50
CA GLU A 111 17.50 23.06 -7.32
C GLU A 111 16.05 22.61 -7.03
N LEU A 112 15.23 22.46 -8.08
CA LEU A 112 13.87 21.93 -7.96
C LEU A 112 13.86 20.50 -7.42
N ILE A 113 14.77 19.62 -7.91
CA ILE A 113 14.92 18.26 -7.37
C ILE A 113 15.24 18.30 -5.88
N VAL A 114 16.20 19.13 -5.45
CA VAL A 114 16.53 19.26 -4.02
C VAL A 114 15.31 19.71 -3.22
N GLY A 115 14.54 20.68 -3.72
CA GLY A 115 13.30 21.15 -3.10
C GLY A 115 12.27 20.04 -2.95
N PHE A 116 12.00 19.28 -4.02
CA PHE A 116 11.07 18.15 -3.99
C PHE A 116 11.53 17.07 -3.03
N MET A 117 12.80 16.71 -3.05
CA MET A 117 13.36 15.67 -2.18
C MET A 117 13.27 16.07 -0.69
N LYS A 118 13.56 17.32 -0.34
CA LYS A 118 13.39 17.82 1.03
C LYS A 118 11.93 17.79 1.47
N LYS A 119 11.00 18.20 0.58
CA LYS A 119 9.56 18.14 0.83
C LYS A 119 9.07 16.70 1.01
N LEU A 120 9.60 15.75 0.25
CA LEU A 120 9.32 14.32 0.39
C LEU A 120 9.71 13.81 1.79
N TYR A 121 10.92 14.10 2.25
CA TYR A 121 11.35 13.70 3.60
C TYR A 121 10.47 14.28 4.69
N GLU A 122 10.06 15.54 4.55
CA GLU A 122 9.18 16.20 5.51
C GLU A 122 7.79 15.55 5.51
N ASN A 123 7.22 15.33 4.33
CA ASN A 123 5.93 14.65 4.18
C ASN A 123 5.96 13.23 4.72
N GLN A 124 7.03 12.46 4.49
CA GLN A 124 7.17 11.10 5.02
C GLN A 124 7.15 11.10 6.55
N ARG A 125 7.89 12.01 7.18
CA ARG A 125 7.94 12.12 8.64
C ARG A 125 6.59 12.55 9.21
N ILE A 126 5.94 13.55 8.61
CA ILE A 126 4.61 13.98 9.01
C ILE A 126 3.61 12.82 8.88
N ASN A 127 3.60 12.13 7.74
CA ASN A 127 2.70 10.99 7.53
C ASN A 127 2.93 9.89 8.58
N LEU A 128 4.17 9.53 8.89
CA LEU A 128 4.45 8.52 9.92
C LEU A 128 3.99 8.95 11.32
N LEU A 129 4.12 10.23 11.68
CA LEU A 129 3.59 10.76 12.94
C LEU A 129 2.07 10.68 12.98
N LEU A 130 1.41 11.13 11.90
CA LEU A 130 -0.05 11.07 11.79
C LEU A 130 -0.56 9.63 11.84
N LEU A 131 0.15 8.67 11.25
CA LEU A 131 -0.18 7.25 11.33
C LEU A 131 -0.01 6.68 12.74
N LYS A 132 1.02 7.09 13.49
CA LYS A 132 1.17 6.70 14.91
C LYS A 132 0.00 7.23 15.74
N ILE A 133 -0.40 8.49 15.54
CA ILE A 133 -1.55 9.10 16.22
C ILE A 133 -2.83 8.34 15.86
N LEU A 134 -3.07 8.10 14.58
CA LEU A 134 -4.24 7.37 14.11
C LEU A 134 -4.27 5.94 14.68
N HIS A 135 -3.12 5.27 14.75
CA HIS A 135 -3.02 3.94 15.33
C HIS A 135 -3.43 3.93 16.81
N CYS A 136 -2.98 4.91 17.61
CA CYS A 136 -3.38 5.00 19.02
C CYS A 136 -4.89 5.24 19.18
N LEU A 137 -5.51 6.00 18.28
CA LEU A 137 -6.96 6.17 18.31
C LEU A 137 -7.70 4.87 17.95
N VAL A 138 -7.24 4.16 16.92
CA VAL A 138 -7.95 3.04 16.28
C VAL A 138 -7.70 1.68 16.94
N LYS A 139 -6.56 1.48 17.62
CA LYS A 139 -6.19 0.18 18.22
C LYS A 139 -7.28 -0.40 19.12
N ASP A 140 -7.93 0.44 19.93
CA ASP A 140 -8.91 -0.02 20.92
C ASP A 140 -10.36 -0.02 20.38
N LEU A 141 -10.55 0.25 19.08
CA LEU A 141 -11.88 0.23 18.49
C LEU A 141 -12.39 -1.21 18.28
N PRO A 142 -13.67 -1.50 18.58
CA PRO A 142 -14.25 -2.80 18.28
C PRO A 142 -14.31 -3.04 16.77
N ARG A 143 -14.10 -4.28 16.34
CA ARG A 143 -14.02 -4.73 14.93
C ARG A 143 -12.79 -4.30 14.12
N HIS A 144 -11.90 -3.47 14.67
CA HIS A 144 -10.60 -3.08 14.07
C HIS A 144 -10.64 -2.84 12.55
N PRO A 145 -11.49 -1.92 12.04
CA PRO A 145 -11.71 -1.74 10.61
C PRO A 145 -10.45 -1.33 9.82
N LEU A 146 -9.45 -0.72 10.45
CA LEU A 146 -8.16 -0.36 9.82
C LEU A 146 -6.99 -1.23 10.31
N GLY A 147 -7.27 -2.31 11.04
CA GLY A 147 -6.27 -3.22 11.57
C GLY A 147 -5.82 -2.93 13.01
N LYS A 148 -5.26 -3.97 13.64
CA LYS A 148 -4.77 -3.95 15.04
C LYS A 148 -3.33 -3.46 15.14
N GLN A 149 -2.59 -3.44 14.04
CA GLN A 149 -1.16 -3.16 14.02
C GLN A 149 -0.84 -1.97 13.10
N ILE A 150 0.22 -1.23 13.44
CA ILE A 150 0.69 -0.08 12.64
C ILE A 150 0.97 -0.47 11.18
N ARG A 151 1.44 -1.71 10.94
CA ARG A 151 1.71 -2.22 9.57
C ARG A 151 0.46 -2.24 8.68
N GLU A 152 -0.70 -2.56 9.23
CA GLU A 152 -1.94 -2.71 8.47
C GLU A 152 -2.40 -1.30 8.05
N LEU A 153 -2.40 -0.38 9.00
CA LEU A 153 -2.62 1.04 8.78
C LEU A 153 -1.64 1.65 7.76
N TYR A 154 -0.36 1.31 7.86
CA TYR A 154 0.68 1.76 6.93
C TYR A 154 0.44 1.22 5.51
N SER A 155 0.08 -0.06 5.37
CA SER A 155 -0.27 -0.66 4.07
C SER A 155 -1.46 0.06 3.42
N VAL A 156 -2.53 0.32 4.19
CA VAL A 156 -3.72 1.05 3.69
C VAL A 156 -3.33 2.47 3.28
N SER A 157 -2.52 3.17 4.08
CA SER A 157 -2.04 4.52 3.80
C SER A 157 -1.18 4.63 2.55
N LEU A 158 -0.47 3.56 2.17
CA LEU A 158 0.33 3.54 0.95
C LEU A 158 -0.52 3.25 -0.30
N GLU A 159 -1.57 2.44 -0.16
CA GLU A 159 -2.45 2.06 -1.28
C GLU A 159 -3.45 3.15 -1.63
N LYS A 160 -4.09 3.78 -0.64
CA LYS A 160 -5.17 4.76 -0.82
C LYS A 160 -5.10 5.87 0.21
N GLU A 161 -5.71 7.02 -0.12
CA GLU A 161 -5.99 8.05 0.87
C GLU A 161 -6.92 7.51 1.95
N ILE A 162 -6.51 7.63 3.21
CA ILE A 162 -7.26 7.10 4.36
C ILE A 162 -8.65 7.74 4.47
N SER A 163 -8.79 8.99 4.02
CA SER A 163 -10.06 9.71 4.05
C SER A 163 -11.14 9.09 3.16
N LEU A 164 -10.75 8.35 2.13
CA LEU A 164 -11.66 7.69 1.18
C LEU A 164 -11.99 6.26 1.59
N ASP A 165 -11.33 5.73 2.61
CA ASP A 165 -11.51 4.35 3.03
C ASP A 165 -12.77 4.19 3.90
N GLU A 166 -13.57 3.16 3.59
CA GLU A 166 -14.78 2.84 4.36
C GLU A 166 -14.43 2.49 5.81
N GLY A 167 -13.28 1.84 6.04
CA GLY A 167 -12.78 1.51 7.36
C GLY A 167 -12.48 2.74 8.21
N TYR A 168 -12.07 3.84 7.60
CA TYR A 168 -11.86 5.11 8.28
C TYR A 168 -13.17 5.79 8.69
N THR A 169 -14.18 5.81 7.81
CA THR A 169 -15.50 6.35 8.16
C THR A 169 -16.16 5.59 9.30
N GLN A 170 -16.03 4.26 9.31
CA GLN A 170 -16.48 3.40 10.39
C GLN A 170 -15.70 3.68 11.68
N SER A 171 -14.38 3.85 11.59
CA SER A 171 -13.55 4.22 12.75
C SER A 171 -13.99 5.55 13.35
N MET A 172 -14.24 6.57 12.53
CA MET A 172 -14.66 7.88 12.99
C MET A 172 -16.06 7.86 13.62
N ASN A 173 -16.97 7.03 13.10
CA ASN A 173 -18.27 6.81 13.74
C ASN A 173 -18.15 6.07 15.08
N LEU A 174 -17.21 5.14 15.21
CA LEU A 174 -16.93 4.43 16.47
C LEU A 174 -16.22 5.31 17.50
N ILE A 175 -15.42 6.28 17.05
CA ILE A 175 -14.82 7.32 17.93
C ILE A 175 -15.92 8.23 18.49
N ARG A 176 -16.99 8.52 17.75
CA ARG A 176 -18.15 9.29 18.27
C ARG A 176 -18.87 8.58 19.42
N LEU A 177 -18.70 7.27 19.56
CA LEU A 177 -19.34 6.45 20.59
C LEU A 177 -18.43 6.21 21.81
N HIS A 178 -17.22 6.77 21.83
CA HIS A 178 -16.30 6.61 22.96
C HIS A 178 -16.70 7.45 24.18
N SER A 179 -16.40 6.92 25.37
CA SER A 179 -16.52 7.68 26.62
C SER A 179 -15.47 8.79 26.70
N LYS A 180 -15.80 9.85 27.44
CA LYS A 180 -14.92 11.01 27.67
C LYS A 180 -13.55 10.61 28.22
N GLU A 181 -13.53 9.75 29.24
CA GLU A 181 -12.31 9.33 29.94
C GLU A 181 -11.36 8.54 29.04
N ASN A 182 -11.89 7.61 28.24
CA ASN A 182 -11.09 6.85 27.28
C ASN A 182 -10.53 7.73 26.16
N LEU A 183 -11.29 8.74 25.73
CA LEU A 183 -10.85 9.67 24.70
C LEU A 183 -9.79 10.64 25.24
N MET A 184 -9.92 11.12 26.47
CA MET A 184 -8.90 11.92 27.16
C MET A 184 -7.58 11.15 27.32
N ALA A 185 -7.62 9.93 27.86
CA ALA A 185 -6.43 9.09 27.99
C ALA A 185 -5.77 8.82 26.63
N LYS A 186 -6.56 8.59 25.58
CA LYS A 186 -6.03 8.43 24.21
C LYS A 186 -5.40 9.70 23.68
N LEU A 187 -5.99 10.86 23.88
CA LEU A 187 -5.41 12.13 23.43
C LEU A 187 -4.15 12.49 24.20
N GLU A 188 -4.08 12.19 25.49
CA GLU A 188 -2.86 12.33 26.31
C GLU A 188 -1.75 11.40 25.80
N THR A 189 -2.07 10.13 25.46
CA THR A 189 -1.08 9.24 24.83
C THR A 189 -0.66 9.74 23.44
N CYS A 190 -1.55 10.37 22.68
CA CYS A 190 -1.20 11.00 21.40
C CYS A 190 -0.28 12.19 21.59
N LEU A 191 -0.51 13.03 22.61
CA LEU A 191 0.39 14.13 22.97
C LEU A 191 1.77 13.63 23.38
N ASN A 192 1.85 12.57 24.20
CA ASN A 192 3.13 11.99 24.60
C ASN A 192 3.90 11.48 23.37
N ILE A 193 3.23 10.80 22.43
CA ILE A 193 3.88 10.34 21.18
C ILE A 193 4.36 11.51 20.31
N ILE A 194 3.62 12.62 20.30
CA ILE A 194 4.04 13.84 19.62
C ILE A 194 5.28 14.41 20.32
N CYS A 195 5.28 14.52 21.65
CA CYS A 195 6.39 15.03 22.45
C CYS A 195 7.66 14.14 22.34
N ASP A 196 7.53 12.83 22.43
CA ASP A 196 8.64 11.89 22.25
C ASP A 196 9.26 12.03 20.85
N SER A 197 8.42 12.29 19.83
CA SER A 197 8.90 12.52 18.47
C SER A 197 9.54 13.89 18.23
N TYR A 198 9.29 14.87 19.11
CA TYR A 198 9.96 16.17 19.10
C TYR A 198 11.42 16.06 19.57
N GLU A 199 11.69 15.19 20.54
CA GLU A 199 13.02 15.04 21.13
C GLU A 199 13.98 14.27 20.21
N GLU A 200 13.49 13.28 19.47
CA GLU A 200 14.34 12.43 18.63
C GLU A 200 14.66 13.03 17.26
N ASN A 201 13.80 13.88 16.68
CA ASN A 201 13.89 14.21 15.26
C ASN A 201 13.47 15.65 14.97
N GLY A 202 14.44 16.54 14.74
CA GLY A 202 14.26 17.92 14.28
C GLY A 202 13.48 18.03 12.97
N ILE A 203 12.15 17.90 13.06
CA ILE A 203 11.18 18.07 11.99
C ILE A 203 10.69 19.52 12.00
N ASN A 204 10.27 20.00 10.82
CA ASN A 204 9.76 21.34 10.60
C ASN A 204 8.67 21.69 11.64
N LEU A 205 9.05 22.51 12.63
CA LEU A 205 8.30 22.80 13.85
C LEU A 205 6.87 23.28 13.57
N LYS A 206 6.59 23.89 12.42
CA LYS A 206 5.31 24.57 12.18
C LYS A 206 4.13 23.61 12.03
N SER A 207 4.24 22.60 11.16
CA SER A 207 3.13 21.67 10.91
C SER A 207 2.87 20.76 12.11
N VAL A 208 3.93 20.32 12.80
CA VAL A 208 3.81 19.50 14.01
C VAL A 208 3.30 20.35 15.17
N ASN A 209 3.66 21.64 15.28
CA ASN A 209 3.09 22.55 16.29
C ASN A 209 1.62 22.85 16.00
N SER A 210 1.21 22.98 14.74
CA SER A 210 -0.21 23.11 14.39
C SER A 210 -0.99 21.87 14.80
N ILE A 211 -0.45 20.67 14.56
CA ILE A 211 -1.08 19.41 14.99
C ILE A 211 -1.13 19.32 16.52
N LYS A 212 -0.02 19.65 17.20
CA LYS A 212 0.06 19.71 18.67
C LYS A 212 -0.96 20.68 19.25
N HIS A 213 -1.04 21.90 18.72
CA HIS A 213 -2.01 22.91 19.14
C HIS A 213 -3.46 22.47 18.87
N ILE A 214 -3.73 21.75 17.77
CA ILE A 214 -5.08 21.22 17.52
C ILE A 214 -5.42 20.10 18.51
N VAL A 215 -4.46 19.24 18.87
CA VAL A 215 -4.66 18.18 19.87
C VAL A 215 -4.80 18.79 21.27
N GLU A 216 -4.01 19.81 21.61
CA GLU A 216 -4.12 20.59 22.85
C GLU A 216 -5.46 21.35 22.94
N ASP A 217 -5.92 21.98 21.85
CA ASP A 217 -7.25 22.60 21.78
C ASP A 217 -8.37 21.55 21.90
N CYS A 218 -8.19 20.34 21.35
CA CYS A 218 -9.13 19.25 21.57
C CYS A 218 -9.17 18.79 23.04
N ILE A 219 -8.02 18.74 23.71
CA ILE A 219 -7.92 18.41 25.14
C ILE A 219 -8.51 19.51 26.00
N GLU A 220 -8.27 20.78 25.67
CA GLU A 220 -8.89 21.92 26.36
C GLU A 220 -10.40 21.96 26.18
N ARG A 221 -10.91 21.65 24.98
CA ARG A 221 -12.36 21.56 24.74
C ARG A 221 -13.00 20.41 25.50
N LEU A 222 -12.27 19.32 25.73
CA LEU A 222 -12.73 18.18 26.52
C LEU A 222 -12.61 18.40 28.03
N SER A 223 -11.61 19.17 28.49
CA SER A 223 -11.46 19.53 29.90
C SER A 223 -12.46 20.61 30.33
N LYS A 224 -12.82 21.52 29.42
CA LYS A 224 -13.90 22.51 29.62
C LYS A 224 -15.30 21.89 29.74
N ILE A 225 -15.48 20.64 29.34
CA ILE A 225 -16.68 19.87 29.68
C ILE A 225 -16.51 19.37 31.12
N SER A 226 -16.84 20.17 32.13
CA SER A 226 -16.91 19.67 33.51
C SER A 226 -18.08 18.71 33.67
N SER A 227 -18.03 17.87 34.70
CA SER A 227 -18.99 16.81 35.04
C SER A 227 -20.43 17.27 35.29
N ASP A 228 -20.76 18.56 35.11
CA ASP A 228 -22.10 19.11 35.39
C ASP A 228 -23.15 18.77 34.32
N ASP A 229 -22.73 18.32 33.13
CA ASP A 229 -23.64 17.79 32.10
C ASP A 229 -23.96 16.28 32.29
N PHE A 230 -23.24 15.58 33.17
CA PHE A 230 -23.52 14.17 33.48
C PHE A 230 -24.64 14.02 34.52
N GLU A 231 -24.80 14.96 35.47
CA GLU A 231 -25.74 14.80 36.58
C GLU A 231 -27.16 15.33 36.33
N LYS A 232 -27.40 16.16 35.31
CA LYS A 232 -28.78 16.58 34.98
C LYS A 232 -29.54 15.64 34.04
N ASN A 233 -28.92 14.55 33.59
CA ASN A 233 -29.58 13.56 32.74
C ASN A 233 -29.23 12.12 33.13
N LEU A 234 -29.22 11.81 34.43
CA LEU A 234 -29.67 10.48 34.83
C LEU A 234 -31.09 10.33 34.27
N PRO A 235 -31.37 9.34 33.40
CA PRO A 235 -32.74 9.10 32.99
C PRO A 235 -33.50 8.77 34.27
N GLU A 236 -34.40 9.66 34.70
CA GLU A 236 -35.54 9.21 35.48
C GLU A 236 -36.07 7.97 34.75
N PRO A 237 -36.25 6.83 35.45
CA PRO A 237 -36.64 5.60 34.81
C PRO A 237 -37.86 5.90 33.94
N LEU A 238 -37.78 5.58 32.65
CA LEU A 238 -38.81 5.85 31.65
C LEU A 238 -40.20 5.54 32.24
N ILE A 239 -40.87 6.56 32.78
CA ILE A 239 -42.26 6.42 33.19
C ILE A 239 -43.01 6.46 31.86
N PHE A 240 -43.18 5.30 31.24
CA PHE A 240 -44.23 5.08 30.26
C PHE A 240 -45.55 5.30 31.00
N GLN A 241 -45.98 6.55 31.12
CA GLN A 241 -47.33 6.86 31.55
C GLN A 241 -48.28 6.29 30.49
N ASN A 242 -48.77 5.08 30.75
CA ASN A 242 -50.05 4.50 30.32
C ASN A 242 -50.58 4.85 28.91
N GLU A 243 -49.73 4.89 27.89
CA GLU A 243 -50.19 4.89 26.50
C GLU A 243 -49.82 3.57 25.83
N LYS A 244 -50.83 2.83 25.40
CA LYS A 244 -50.70 1.53 24.72
C LYS A 244 -49.88 1.69 23.45
N ILE A 245 -48.61 1.30 23.48
CA ILE A 245 -47.77 1.18 22.29
C ILE A 245 -48.18 -0.12 21.59
N THR A 246 -48.92 -0.01 20.50
CA THR A 246 -49.50 -1.16 19.79
C THR A 246 -48.66 -1.63 18.59
N SER A 247 -47.59 -0.93 18.18
CA SER A 247 -46.73 -1.40 17.08
C SER A 247 -45.24 -1.09 17.27
N ARG A 248 -44.39 -2.04 16.84
CA ARG A 248 -42.91 -1.95 16.86
C ARG A 248 -42.39 -0.75 16.06
N PHE A 249 -43.11 -0.33 15.02
CA PHE A 249 -42.78 0.83 14.19
C PHE A 249 -42.96 2.16 14.96
N GLN A 250 -44.05 2.33 15.71
CA GLN A 250 -44.27 3.54 16.52
C GLN A 250 -43.26 3.67 17.66
N LEU A 251 -42.81 2.53 18.22
CA LEU A 251 -41.71 2.51 19.18
C LEU A 251 -40.40 2.95 18.53
N GLN A 252 -40.09 2.44 17.33
CA GLN A 252 -38.88 2.78 16.58
C GLN A 252 -38.86 4.27 16.19
N GLU A 253 -39.97 4.82 15.73
CA GLU A 253 -40.09 6.26 15.43
C GLU A 253 -39.93 7.12 16.68
N LYS A 254 -40.57 6.78 17.81
CA LYS A 254 -40.43 7.54 19.06
C LYS A 254 -39.00 7.51 19.62
N ILE A 255 -38.31 6.37 19.52
CA ILE A 255 -36.87 6.27 19.87
C ILE A 255 -36.04 7.15 18.92
N GLN A 256 -36.32 7.11 17.62
CA GLN A 256 -35.60 7.87 16.61
C GLN A 256 -35.82 9.38 16.74
N MET A 257 -37.00 9.82 17.19
CA MET A 257 -37.29 11.23 17.48
C MET A 257 -36.60 11.71 18.77
N ASN A 258 -36.59 10.89 19.83
CA ASN A 258 -35.91 11.25 21.09
C ASN A 258 -34.37 11.26 20.97
N LEU A 259 -33.79 10.39 20.13
CA LEU A 259 -32.35 10.43 19.81
C LEU A 259 -31.97 11.67 18.98
N LYS A 260 -32.87 12.19 18.13
CA LYS A 260 -32.62 13.43 17.37
C LYS A 260 -32.67 14.69 18.24
N LEU A 261 -33.49 14.69 19.30
CA LEU A 261 -33.65 15.82 20.20
C LEU A 261 -32.59 15.89 21.31
N LYS A 262 -31.92 14.78 21.65
CA LYS A 262 -30.87 14.72 22.67
C LYS A 262 -29.48 14.51 22.07
N ARG A 263 -29.07 15.37 21.12
CA ARG A 263 -27.63 15.55 20.89
C ARG A 263 -27.08 16.30 22.09
N SER A 264 -26.44 15.58 23.00
CA SER A 264 -25.77 16.19 24.15
C SER A 264 -24.74 17.22 23.66
N ASN A 265 -24.49 18.27 24.44
CA ASN A 265 -23.39 19.23 24.16
C ASN A 265 -22.07 18.47 23.88
N PHE A 266 -21.90 17.33 24.55
CA PHE A 266 -20.82 16.37 24.34
C PHE A 266 -20.76 15.79 22.92
N GLU A 267 -21.88 15.39 22.30
CA GLU A 267 -21.90 14.92 20.91
C GLU A 267 -21.52 16.02 19.90
N VAL A 268 -21.91 17.27 20.16
CA VAL A 268 -21.53 18.41 19.31
C VAL A 268 -20.02 18.65 19.39
N VAL A 269 -19.45 18.63 20.60
CA VAL A 269 -18.00 18.76 20.82
C VAL A 269 -17.23 17.59 20.21
N LEU A 270 -17.71 16.34 20.39
CA LEU A 270 -17.13 15.17 19.75
C LEU A 270 -17.19 15.26 18.22
N SER A 271 -18.27 15.78 17.66
CA SER A 271 -18.38 15.98 16.21
C SER A 271 -17.37 17.02 15.71
N GLY A 272 -17.12 18.09 16.48
CA GLY A 272 -16.08 19.09 16.21
C GLY A 272 -14.66 18.52 16.33
N ILE A 273 -14.41 17.67 17.33
CA ILE A 273 -13.13 16.97 17.49
C ILE A 273 -12.91 16.00 16.33
N VAL A 274 -13.92 15.22 15.93
CA VAL A 274 -13.84 14.32 14.77
C VAL A 274 -13.64 15.11 13.48
N GLN A 275 -14.22 16.31 13.34
CA GLN A 275 -13.94 17.19 12.19
C GLN A 275 -12.50 17.70 12.20
N ASN A 276 -11.97 18.13 13.34
CA ASN A 276 -10.59 18.57 13.49
C ASN A 276 -9.60 17.42 13.20
N LEU A 277 -9.88 16.22 13.73
CA LEU A 277 -9.13 15.00 13.43
C LEU A 277 -9.23 14.65 11.95
N ASN A 278 -10.40 14.75 11.33
CA ASN A 278 -10.55 14.55 9.89
C ASN A 278 -9.72 15.55 9.07
N MET A 279 -9.62 16.81 9.51
CA MET A 279 -8.77 17.80 8.87
C MET A 279 -7.28 17.46 9.01
N ILE A 280 -6.87 16.91 10.15
CA ILE A 280 -5.51 16.42 10.37
C ILE A 280 -5.21 15.21 9.47
N PHE A 281 -6.10 14.22 9.45
CA PHE A 281 -5.88 12.96 8.73
C PHE A 281 -6.08 13.07 7.22
N LYS A 282 -6.81 14.09 6.72
CA LYS A 282 -6.81 14.47 5.31
C LYS A 282 -5.42 14.82 4.78
N ASN A 283 -4.51 15.25 5.65
CA ASN A 283 -3.13 15.55 5.25
C ASN A 283 -2.30 14.28 5.02
N ILE A 284 -2.79 13.10 5.42
CA ILE A 284 -2.15 11.81 5.08
C ILE A 284 -2.44 11.52 3.61
N SER A 285 -1.49 11.89 2.76
CA SER A 285 -1.52 11.58 1.33
C SER A 285 -0.58 10.42 1.01
N PRO A 286 -0.96 9.51 0.10
CA PRO A 286 -0.04 8.47 -0.33
C PRO A 286 1.16 9.08 -1.05
N PRO A 287 2.36 8.46 -0.95
CA PRO A 287 3.58 8.96 -1.59
C PRO A 287 3.44 9.20 -3.10
N SER A 288 2.49 8.52 -3.76
CA SER A 288 2.22 8.63 -5.18
C SER A 288 1.84 10.04 -5.67
N HIS A 289 1.31 10.90 -4.80
CA HIS A 289 0.96 12.29 -5.19
C HIS A 289 2.17 13.23 -5.23
N SER A 290 3.31 12.80 -4.71
CA SER A 290 4.50 13.64 -4.62
C SER A 290 5.48 13.33 -5.75
N PRO A 291 6.05 14.34 -6.42
CA PRO A 291 6.97 14.11 -7.54
C PRO A 291 8.23 13.40 -7.04
N LEU A 292 8.80 12.52 -7.86
CA LEU A 292 10.05 11.79 -7.61
C LEU A 292 9.99 10.77 -6.45
N TYR A 293 8.80 10.32 -6.06
CA TYR A 293 8.66 9.30 -5.02
C TYR A 293 9.35 7.97 -5.38
N GLU A 294 9.48 7.65 -6.67
CA GLU A 294 10.09 6.41 -7.18
C GLU A 294 11.59 6.28 -6.88
N ILE A 295 12.24 7.38 -6.47
CA ILE A 295 13.64 7.39 -6.02
C ILE A 295 13.77 6.68 -4.67
N PHE A 296 12.78 6.85 -3.78
CA PHE A 296 12.79 6.29 -2.44
C PHE A 296 11.98 5.00 -2.32
N TYR A 297 10.90 4.89 -3.10
CA TYR A 297 9.97 3.76 -3.03
C TYR A 297 10.25 2.72 -4.13
N PHE A 298 10.32 1.46 -3.71
CA PHE A 298 10.45 0.30 -4.60
C PHE A 298 9.16 -0.52 -4.66
N ASP A 299 8.56 -0.64 -5.86
CA ASP A 299 7.27 -1.33 -6.08
C ASP A 299 7.31 -2.39 -7.20
N ASP A 300 8.48 -2.84 -7.66
CA ASP A 300 8.55 -3.90 -8.68
C ASP A 300 8.29 -5.28 -8.08
N VAL A 301 7.00 -5.58 -7.97
CA VAL A 301 6.51 -6.87 -7.48
C VAL A 301 6.73 -7.99 -8.50
N SER A 302 6.84 -7.68 -9.79
CA SER A 302 6.95 -8.71 -10.82
C SER A 302 8.32 -9.39 -10.79
N ALA A 303 9.38 -8.60 -10.69
CA ALA A 303 10.74 -9.08 -10.49
C ALA A 303 10.86 -9.80 -9.15
N ALA A 304 10.30 -9.22 -8.08
CA ALA A 304 10.30 -9.83 -6.75
C ALA A 304 9.60 -11.19 -6.72
N LYS A 305 8.39 -11.32 -7.29
CA LYS A 305 7.66 -12.60 -7.35
C LYS A 305 8.43 -13.67 -8.10
N LYS A 306 9.03 -13.33 -9.24
CA LYS A 306 9.79 -14.30 -10.06
C LYS A 306 10.98 -14.89 -9.29
N HIS A 307 11.71 -14.07 -8.53
CA HIS A 307 12.92 -14.50 -7.84
C HIS A 307 12.67 -15.05 -6.44
N LEU A 308 11.73 -14.46 -5.70
CA LEU A 308 11.47 -14.81 -4.29
C LEU A 308 10.38 -15.88 -4.14
N MET A 309 9.40 -15.91 -5.05
CA MET A 309 8.27 -16.83 -5.03
C MET A 309 8.27 -17.66 -6.31
N ALA A 310 9.37 -18.37 -6.56
CA ALA A 310 9.48 -19.24 -7.72
C ALA A 310 8.43 -20.35 -7.66
N VAL A 311 7.61 -20.45 -8.70
CA VAL A 311 6.61 -21.51 -8.85
C VAL A 311 7.01 -22.40 -10.03
N PRO A 312 8.06 -23.24 -9.89
CA PRO A 312 8.66 -23.98 -10.99
C PRO A 312 7.67 -24.91 -11.69
N ARG A 313 6.77 -25.53 -10.92
CA ARG A 313 5.73 -26.41 -11.48
C ARG A 313 4.79 -25.68 -12.43
N VAL A 314 4.28 -24.51 -12.02
CA VAL A 314 3.37 -23.72 -12.87
C VAL A 314 4.12 -23.23 -14.10
N THR A 315 5.35 -22.74 -13.95
CA THR A 315 6.14 -22.31 -15.11
C THR A 315 6.40 -23.46 -16.08
N SER A 316 6.78 -24.65 -15.59
CA SER A 316 7.02 -25.83 -16.43
C SER A 316 5.75 -26.33 -17.12
N CYS A 317 4.63 -26.41 -16.40
CA CYS A 317 3.34 -26.79 -17.01
C CYS A 317 2.92 -25.76 -18.07
N CYS A 318 3.06 -24.45 -17.79
CA CYS A 318 2.75 -23.40 -18.75
C CYS A 318 3.69 -23.41 -19.97
N THR A 319 5.00 -23.64 -19.80
CA THR A 319 5.95 -23.75 -20.93
C THR A 319 5.60 -24.93 -21.83
N LEU A 320 5.21 -26.06 -21.24
CA LEU A 320 4.91 -27.28 -21.99
C LEU A 320 3.55 -27.18 -22.69
N SER A 321 2.55 -26.58 -22.05
CA SER A 321 1.22 -26.33 -22.66
C SER A 321 1.25 -25.23 -23.72
N ASN A 322 2.00 -24.14 -23.50
CA ASN A 322 2.07 -23.00 -24.40
C ASN A 322 3.53 -22.53 -24.60
N PRO A 323 4.27 -23.14 -25.53
CA PRO A 323 5.65 -22.77 -25.84
C PRO A 323 5.76 -21.40 -26.52
N HIS A 324 4.70 -20.92 -27.19
CA HIS A 324 4.70 -19.62 -27.86
C HIS A 324 4.92 -18.46 -26.89
N TYR A 325 4.44 -18.56 -25.65
CA TYR A 325 4.65 -17.53 -24.63
C TYR A 325 6.13 -17.19 -24.41
N TYR A 326 7.03 -18.18 -24.55
CA TYR A 326 8.46 -18.01 -24.36
C TYR A 326 9.24 -17.89 -25.68
N LEU A 327 8.87 -18.68 -26.70
CA LEU A 327 9.57 -18.70 -27.99
C LEU A 327 9.16 -17.55 -28.92
N GLN A 328 8.00 -16.92 -28.68
CA GLN A 328 7.45 -15.81 -29.47
C GLN A 328 7.44 -16.08 -30.99
N CYS A 329 7.30 -17.34 -31.38
CA CYS A 329 7.34 -17.78 -32.77
C CYS A 329 5.95 -17.78 -33.41
N LYS A 330 5.84 -17.39 -34.68
CA LYS A 330 4.56 -17.34 -35.41
C LYS A 330 3.95 -18.73 -35.65
N CYS A 331 4.77 -19.78 -35.69
CA CYS A 331 4.34 -21.14 -36.01
C CYS A 331 3.64 -21.88 -34.85
N CYS A 332 3.87 -21.46 -33.60
CA CYS A 332 3.31 -22.11 -32.40
C CYS A 332 2.20 -21.30 -31.73
N GLU A 333 1.67 -20.27 -32.38
CA GLU A 333 0.53 -19.52 -31.85
C GLU A 333 -0.68 -20.44 -31.73
N ILE A 334 -1.38 -20.41 -30.61
CA ILE A 334 -2.45 -21.36 -30.29
C ILE A 334 -3.72 -20.58 -29.99
N THR A 335 -4.86 -20.99 -30.53
CA THR A 335 -6.15 -20.31 -30.31
C THR A 335 -6.89 -20.89 -29.11
N SER A 336 -6.70 -22.19 -28.82
CA SER A 336 -7.29 -22.87 -27.65
C SER A 336 -6.25 -23.73 -26.91
N PRO A 337 -6.28 -23.80 -25.57
CA PRO A 337 -5.22 -24.43 -24.78
C PRO A 337 -4.99 -25.92 -25.14
N ASP A 338 -6.03 -26.60 -25.62
CA ASP A 338 -6.01 -28.04 -25.97
C ASP A 338 -5.57 -28.32 -27.43
N GLU A 339 -5.36 -27.28 -28.24
CA GLU A 339 -4.92 -27.43 -29.64
C GLU A 339 -3.49 -27.99 -29.70
N VAL A 340 -3.30 -29.10 -30.42
CA VAL A 340 -1.98 -29.70 -30.69
C VAL A 340 -1.59 -29.37 -32.12
N ARG A 341 -0.49 -28.63 -32.31
CA ARG A 341 0.06 -28.34 -33.64
C ARG A 341 1.35 -29.14 -33.87
N PRO A 342 1.59 -29.60 -35.12
CA PRO A 342 2.79 -30.35 -35.47
C PRO A 342 4.05 -29.48 -35.44
N THR A 343 3.91 -28.16 -35.53
CA THR A 343 4.98 -27.16 -35.48
C THR A 343 5.49 -26.87 -34.07
N MET A 344 4.86 -27.43 -33.03
CA MET A 344 5.27 -27.26 -31.65
C MET A 344 6.48 -28.13 -31.31
N PRO A 345 7.28 -27.78 -30.28
CA PRO A 345 8.34 -28.65 -29.79
C PRO A 345 7.80 -30.03 -29.41
N GLU A 346 8.56 -31.08 -29.72
CA GLU A 346 8.15 -32.49 -29.52
C GLU A 346 7.73 -32.78 -28.07
N ILE A 347 8.47 -32.22 -27.11
CA ILE A 347 8.19 -32.32 -25.67
C ILE A 347 6.84 -31.68 -25.29
N SER A 348 6.42 -30.60 -25.96
CA SER A 348 5.12 -29.98 -25.75
C SER A 348 3.98 -30.83 -26.31
N ILE A 349 4.18 -31.44 -27.49
CA ILE A 349 3.22 -32.37 -28.10
C ILE A 349 3.02 -33.59 -27.19
N LEU A 350 4.12 -34.19 -26.75
CA LEU A 350 4.14 -35.32 -25.81
C LEU A 350 3.40 -34.96 -24.51
N TYR A 351 3.65 -33.77 -23.98
CA TYR A 351 2.96 -33.27 -22.80
C TYR A 351 1.47 -33.02 -23.04
N LYS A 352 1.02 -32.54 -24.20
CA LYS A 352 -0.42 -32.40 -24.43
C LYS A 352 -1.12 -33.76 -24.55
N LEU A 353 -0.49 -34.73 -25.21
CA LEU A 353 -1.03 -36.09 -25.32
C LEU A 353 -1.07 -36.81 -23.96
N HIS A 354 -0.10 -36.56 -23.08
CA HIS A 354 -0.15 -37.11 -21.71
C HIS A 354 -1.35 -36.54 -20.91
N LEU A 355 -1.70 -35.27 -21.10
CA LEU A 355 -2.84 -34.64 -20.40
C LEU A 355 -4.18 -35.19 -20.88
N GLN A 356 -4.27 -35.59 -22.14
CA GLN A 356 -5.46 -36.23 -22.72
C GLN A 356 -5.62 -37.69 -22.26
N SER A 357 -4.52 -38.29 -21.81
CA SER A 357 -4.49 -39.68 -21.35
C SER A 357 -4.86 -39.78 -19.87
N GLY A 358 -5.32 -40.97 -19.45
CA GLY A 358 -5.65 -41.26 -18.06
C GLY A 358 -4.41 -41.44 -17.16
N LYS A 359 -4.65 -41.86 -15.90
CA LYS A 359 -3.59 -42.07 -14.89
C LYS A 359 -2.54 -43.12 -15.30
N LEU A 360 -2.93 -44.11 -16.10
CA LEU A 360 -2.03 -45.14 -16.66
C LEU A 360 -2.03 -44.97 -18.17
N ILE A 361 -0.84 -44.87 -18.74
CA ILE A 361 -0.63 -44.63 -20.17
C ILE A 361 0.11 -45.84 -20.72
N ASN A 362 -0.49 -46.53 -21.69
CA ASN A 362 0.22 -47.53 -22.47
C ASN A 362 1.20 -46.83 -23.41
N LEU A 363 2.47 -47.24 -23.41
CA LEU A 363 3.51 -46.58 -24.20
C LEU A 363 3.25 -46.69 -25.70
N TYR A 364 2.69 -47.81 -26.16
CA TYR A 364 2.38 -48.00 -27.58
C TYR A 364 1.28 -47.04 -28.04
N ASP A 365 0.17 -46.99 -27.30
CA ASP A 365 -0.98 -46.12 -27.60
C ASP A 365 -0.65 -44.63 -27.45
N TRP A 366 0.42 -44.29 -26.73
CA TRP A 366 0.91 -42.92 -26.60
C TRP A 366 1.86 -42.51 -27.72
N LEU A 367 2.66 -43.46 -28.23
CA LEU A 367 3.68 -43.21 -29.25
C LEU A 367 3.09 -43.14 -30.66
N GLU A 368 2.07 -43.95 -30.96
CA GLU A 368 1.35 -43.92 -32.25
C GLU A 368 0.77 -42.52 -32.60
N PRO A 369 0.02 -41.82 -31.72
CA PRO A 369 -0.44 -40.47 -32.00
C PRO A 369 0.69 -39.44 -31.99
N CYS A 370 1.76 -39.64 -31.22
CA CYS A 370 2.95 -38.76 -31.30
C CYS A 370 3.55 -38.79 -32.70
N ILE A 371 3.76 -39.99 -33.28
CA ILE A 371 4.26 -40.15 -34.64
C ILE A 371 3.31 -39.47 -35.63
N GLY A 372 2.00 -39.69 -35.50
CA GLY A 372 1.00 -39.09 -36.40
C GLY A 372 1.00 -37.55 -36.42
N HIS A 373 1.37 -36.89 -35.32
CA HIS A 373 1.51 -35.43 -35.27
C HIS A 373 2.90 -34.95 -35.72
N LEU A 374 3.93 -35.78 -35.62
CA LEU A 374 5.30 -35.44 -36.04
C LEU A 374 5.55 -35.68 -37.54
N THR A 375 4.89 -36.67 -38.15
CA THR A 375 5.03 -36.99 -39.58
C THR A 375 4.77 -35.80 -40.52
N PRO A 376 3.74 -34.94 -40.34
CA PRO A 376 3.59 -33.74 -41.17
C PRO A 376 4.66 -32.68 -40.90
N ALA A 377 5.28 -32.64 -39.72
CA ALA A 377 6.36 -31.70 -39.41
C ALA A 377 7.69 -32.07 -40.10
N TYR A 378 8.00 -33.36 -40.14
CA TYR A 378 9.18 -33.90 -40.82
C TYR A 378 8.99 -34.10 -42.33
N GLY A 379 7.75 -34.32 -42.78
CA GLY A 379 7.41 -34.37 -44.21
C GLY A 379 7.59 -33.03 -44.92
N LEU A 380 7.34 -31.91 -44.24
CA LEU A 380 7.58 -30.55 -44.77
C LEU A 380 9.06 -30.15 -44.82
N CYS A 381 9.97 -30.89 -44.17
CA CYS A 381 11.41 -30.64 -44.25
C CYS A 381 12.12 -31.54 -45.29
N LEU A 382 11.42 -32.51 -45.89
CA LEU A 382 11.98 -33.40 -46.91
C LEU A 382 11.73 -32.89 -48.34
N ASP A 383 10.84 -31.92 -48.54
CA ASP A 383 10.56 -31.33 -49.86
C ASP A 383 11.64 -30.31 -50.32
N GLU A 384 12.69 -30.04 -49.52
CA GLU A 384 13.83 -29.19 -49.94
C GLU A 384 15.13 -29.97 -50.20
N TYR A 385 15.11 -31.30 -50.17
CA TYR A 385 16.26 -32.12 -50.57
C TYR A 385 15.85 -33.25 -51.55
N GLU A 386 15.19 -32.88 -52.65
CA GLU A 386 15.28 -33.67 -53.87
C GLU A 386 16.62 -33.39 -54.57
N TYR A 387 17.53 -34.36 -54.43
CA TYR A 387 18.68 -34.70 -55.27
C TYR A 387 18.88 -33.91 -56.58
N GLU A 388 20.01 -33.22 -56.71
CA GLU A 388 20.84 -33.29 -57.93
C GLU A 388 21.74 -34.53 -57.88
#